data_AF-A0A9X9LX15-F1
#
_entry.id   AF-A0A9X9LX15-F1
#
_cell.length_a   1.000
_cell.length_b   1.000
_cell.length_c   1.000
_cell.angle_alpha   90.00
_cell.angle_beta   90.00
_cell.angle_gamma   90.00
#
_symmetry.space_group_name_H-M   'P 1'
#
loop_
_entity.id
_entity.type
_entity.pdbx_description
1 polymer ?
#
loop_
_entity_poly.entity_id
_entity_poly.type
_entity_poly.pdbx_seq_one_letter_code
_entity_poly.pdbx_strand_id
1 'polypeptide(L)'
;SDDTPHVPNERLGETAVLGIVERLTRLIREVFPDTKVYAALGNHDFHPKNQFPAGSNNIYNQVAELWRPWLSNESIALFKEGAFYSEKLLGPSGAGRIVVLNTNLYYSNNEQTAGMADPAHQFRWLEDVLTRASRAKEMVYIIGHVPPGFFEKTRNKA
;
A
#
# COMPACT_ATOMS: atom_id res chain seq x y z
N SER A 1 -6.95 0.91 0.60
CA SER A 1 -8.33 0.61 0.28
C SER A 1 -8.65 -0.77 0.79
N ASP A 2 -9.90 -1.20 0.80
CA ASP A 2 -10.25 -2.61 0.98
C ASP A 2 -11.43 -2.85 0.04
N ASP A 3 -11.09 -3.12 -1.21
CA ASP A 3 -11.98 -2.87 -2.34
C ASP A 3 -12.85 -4.08 -2.67
N THR A 4 -12.45 -5.27 -2.22
CA THR A 4 -13.10 -6.52 -2.61
C THR A 4 -14.05 -7.06 -1.53
N PRO A 5 -15.15 -7.72 -1.94
CA PRO A 5 -16.16 -8.20 -0.98
C PRO A 5 -15.61 -9.33 -0.11
N HIS A 6 -16.16 -9.48 1.10
CA HIS A 6 -15.82 -10.55 2.03
C HIS A 6 -16.42 -11.90 1.60
N VAL A 7 -15.84 -12.52 0.57
CA VAL A 7 -16.24 -13.82 0.02
C VAL A 7 -15.09 -14.85 0.11
N PRO A 8 -15.38 -16.16 0.02
CA PRO A 8 -14.35 -17.18 -0.09
C PRO A 8 -13.45 -16.97 -1.31
N ASN A 9 -12.17 -17.32 -1.21
CA ASN A 9 -11.17 -17.12 -2.28
C ASN A 9 -11.59 -17.82 -3.59
N GLU A 10 -12.27 -18.95 -3.50
CA GLU A 10 -12.76 -19.74 -4.64
C GLU A 10 -13.79 -18.99 -5.50
N ARG A 11 -14.39 -17.93 -4.94
CA ARG A 11 -15.38 -17.08 -5.61
C ARG A 11 -14.80 -15.74 -6.08
N LEU A 12 -13.53 -15.45 -5.79
CA LEU A 12 -12.88 -14.20 -6.13
C LEU A 12 -11.43 -14.45 -6.54
N GLY A 13 -11.22 -14.76 -7.82
CA GLY A 13 -9.89 -14.93 -8.40
C GLY A 13 -9.15 -13.61 -8.64
N GLU A 14 -7.86 -13.70 -8.92
CA GLU A 14 -6.96 -12.57 -9.18
C GLU A 14 -7.50 -11.58 -10.23
N THR A 15 -8.05 -12.07 -11.33
CA THR A 15 -8.65 -11.23 -12.38
C THR A 15 -9.84 -10.41 -11.87
N ALA A 16 -10.65 -10.98 -10.97
CA ALA A 16 -11.77 -10.25 -10.37
C ALA A 16 -11.28 -9.18 -9.39
N VAL A 17 -10.26 -9.47 -8.58
CA VAL A 17 -9.60 -8.50 -7.70
C VAL A 17 -9.09 -7.30 -8.51
N LEU A 18 -8.31 -7.56 -9.55
CA LEU A 18 -7.76 -6.52 -10.42
C LEU A 18 -8.86 -5.71 -11.12
N GLY A 19 -9.92 -6.37 -11.60
CA GLY A 19 -11.05 -5.68 -12.23
C GLY A 19 -11.81 -4.76 -11.28
N ILE A 20 -11.89 -5.09 -9.99
CA ILE A 20 -12.48 -4.23 -8.97
C ILE A 20 -11.59 -3.01 -8.69
N VAL A 21 -10.29 -3.24 -8.46
CA VAL A 21 -9.31 -2.17 -8.22
C VAL A 21 -9.26 -1.21 -9.42
N GLU A 22 -9.27 -1.73 -10.65
CA GLU A 22 -9.34 -0.91 -11.87
C GLU A 22 -10.62 -0.06 -11.89
N ARG A 23 -11.79 -0.65 -11.61
CA ARG A 23 -13.06 0.07 -11.66
C ARG A 23 -13.09 1.24 -10.68
N LEU A 24 -12.63 1.03 -9.45
CA LEU A 24 -12.58 2.09 -8.44
C LEU A 24 -11.53 3.15 -8.79
N THR A 25 -10.36 2.73 -9.26
CA THR A 25 -9.32 3.64 -9.75
C THR A 25 -9.85 4.54 -10.87
N ARG A 26 -10.57 3.97 -11.84
CA ARG A 26 -11.19 4.72 -12.93
C ARG A 26 -12.24 5.71 -12.43
N LEU A 27 -13.13 5.29 -11.54
CA LEU A 27 -14.16 6.17 -10.98
C LEU A 27 -13.54 7.38 -10.26
N ILE A 28 -12.50 7.16 -9.45
CA ILE A 28 -11.80 8.26 -8.76
C ILE A 28 -11.20 9.23 -9.78
N ARG A 29 -10.56 8.72 -10.84
CA ARG A 29 -9.98 9.55 -11.90
C ARG A 29 -11.04 10.31 -12.72
N GLU A 30 -12.21 9.72 -12.91
CA GLU A 30 -13.33 10.37 -13.62
C GLU A 30 -13.93 11.51 -12.80
N VAL A 31 -14.06 11.33 -11.48
CA VAL A 31 -14.66 12.35 -10.58
C VAL A 31 -13.64 13.43 -10.17
N PHE A 32 -12.37 13.06 -10.02
CA PHE A 32 -11.29 13.95 -9.58
C PHE A 32 -10.07 13.93 -10.53
N PRO A 33 -10.24 14.39 -11.79
CA PRO A 33 -9.21 14.23 -12.84
C PRO A 33 -7.89 14.92 -12.54
N ASP A 34 -7.93 16.06 -11.84
CA ASP A 34 -6.75 16.88 -11.53
C ASP A 34 -6.22 16.67 -10.10
N THR A 35 -6.75 15.69 -9.38
CA THR A 35 -6.37 15.43 -7.98
C THR A 35 -5.34 14.32 -7.89
N LYS A 36 -4.22 14.60 -7.22
CA LYS A 36 -3.25 13.55 -6.87
C LYS A 36 -3.81 12.70 -5.75
N VAL A 37 -3.83 11.39 -5.97
CA VAL A 37 -4.31 10.40 -5.00
C VAL A 37 -3.13 9.61 -4.46
N TYR A 38 -3.13 9.36 -3.15
CA TYR A 38 -2.14 8.50 -2.49
C TYR A 38 -2.88 7.29 -1.94
N ALA A 39 -2.60 6.11 -2.50
CA ALA A 39 -3.38 4.90 -2.28
C ALA A 39 -2.49 3.78 -1.72
N ALA A 40 -2.99 3.08 -0.69
CA ALA A 40 -2.41 1.86 -0.15
C ALA A 40 -3.29 0.66 -0.52
N LEU A 41 -2.72 -0.51 -0.77
CA LEU A 41 -3.47 -1.77 -0.88
C LEU A 41 -3.92 -2.22 0.51
N GLY A 42 -5.14 -2.73 0.63
CA GLY A 42 -5.62 -3.44 1.81
C GLY A 42 -5.59 -4.95 1.68
N ASN A 43 -5.88 -5.64 2.76
CA ASN A 43 -5.62 -7.06 2.87
C ASN A 43 -6.55 -7.92 1.98
N HIS A 44 -7.69 -7.38 1.51
CA HIS A 44 -8.54 -8.03 0.50
C HIS A 44 -8.22 -7.63 -0.95
N ASP A 45 -7.29 -6.71 -1.19
CA ASP A 45 -6.89 -6.29 -2.55
C ASP A 45 -5.87 -7.25 -3.18
N PHE A 46 -5.86 -8.51 -2.72
CA PHE A 46 -4.91 -9.55 -3.15
C PHE A 46 -5.60 -10.91 -3.22
N HIS A 47 -5.08 -11.78 -4.08
CA HIS A 47 -5.52 -13.17 -4.19
C HIS A 47 -4.33 -14.13 -4.09
N PRO A 48 -4.37 -15.12 -3.18
CA PRO A 48 -5.35 -15.30 -2.10
C PRO A 48 -5.30 -14.16 -1.07
N LYS A 49 -6.44 -13.82 -0.44
CA LYS A 49 -6.49 -12.70 0.52
C LYS A 49 -5.45 -12.84 1.64
N ASN A 50 -4.95 -11.71 2.13
CA ASN A 50 -3.91 -11.58 3.16
C ASN A 50 -2.51 -12.09 2.75
N GLN A 51 -2.34 -12.85 1.66
CA GLN A 51 -1.07 -13.49 1.31
C GLN A 51 -0.17 -12.57 0.48
N PHE A 52 0.14 -11.39 1.02
CA PHE A 52 1.00 -10.40 0.35
C PHE A 52 2.47 -10.83 0.40
N PRO A 53 3.13 -11.07 -0.74
CA PRO A 53 4.53 -11.47 -0.76
C PRO A 53 5.47 -10.29 -0.49
N ALA A 54 6.62 -10.60 0.09
CA ALA A 54 7.76 -9.70 0.29
C ALA A 54 8.61 -9.58 -0.99
N GLY A 55 7.97 -9.29 -2.12
CA GLY A 55 8.62 -9.19 -3.43
C GLY A 55 7.63 -8.95 -4.56
N SER A 56 8.16 -8.68 -5.76
CA SER A 56 7.34 -8.41 -6.94
C SER A 56 6.41 -9.56 -7.31
N ASN A 57 5.21 -9.20 -7.77
CA ASN A 57 4.20 -10.15 -8.27
C ASN A 57 3.28 -9.46 -9.27
N ASN A 58 2.41 -10.24 -9.91
CA ASN A 58 1.52 -9.76 -10.97
C ASN A 58 0.54 -8.67 -10.49
N ILE A 59 -0.01 -8.80 -9.28
CA ILE A 59 -0.94 -7.80 -8.71
C ILE A 59 -0.22 -6.48 -8.49
N TYR A 60 0.96 -6.49 -7.85
CA TYR A 60 1.75 -5.25 -7.65
C TYR A 60 2.08 -4.59 -8.98
N ASN A 61 2.48 -5.38 -9.97
CA ASN A 61 2.84 -4.89 -11.29
C ASN A 61 1.65 -4.24 -12.01
N GLN A 62 0.48 -4.86 -12.00
CA GLN A 62 -0.70 -4.32 -12.66
C GLN A 62 -1.27 -3.11 -11.92
N VAL A 63 -1.32 -3.13 -10.58
CA VAL A 63 -1.78 -1.99 -9.80
C VAL A 63 -0.83 -0.79 -9.96
N ALA A 64 0.48 -1.02 -10.04
CA ALA A 64 1.43 0.05 -10.34
C ALA A 64 1.14 0.74 -11.69
N GLU A 65 0.71 -0.02 -12.71
CA GLU A 65 0.32 0.57 -14.01
C GLU A 65 -1.01 1.32 -13.92
N LEU A 66 -1.99 0.81 -13.16
CA LEU A 66 -3.26 1.51 -12.90
C LEU A 66 -3.04 2.84 -12.17
N TRP A 67 -2.13 2.85 -11.19
CA TRP A 67 -1.82 4.02 -10.35
C TRP A 67 -0.69 4.88 -10.90
N ARG A 68 -0.08 4.52 -12.04
CA ARG A 68 0.99 5.28 -12.70
C ARG A 68 0.72 6.80 -12.80
N PRO A 69 -0.50 7.29 -13.10
CA PRO A 69 -0.77 8.73 -13.13
C PRO A 69 -0.56 9.46 -11.78
N TRP A 70 -0.57 8.72 -10.66
CA TRP A 70 -0.42 9.26 -9.32
C TRP A 70 0.99 9.08 -8.73
N LEU A 71 1.82 8.26 -9.38
CA LEU A 71 3.12 7.81 -8.88
C LEU A 71 4.27 8.42 -9.69
N SER A 72 5.35 8.81 -9.01
CA SER A 72 6.63 9.07 -9.67
C SER A 72 7.27 7.77 -10.17
N ASN A 73 8.26 7.88 -11.06
CA ASN A 73 9.01 6.71 -11.55
C ASN A 73 9.69 5.93 -10.43
N GLU A 74 10.21 6.62 -9.40
CA GLU A 74 10.79 5.98 -8.20
C GLU A 74 9.72 5.20 -7.43
N SER A 75 8.56 5.82 -7.21
CA SER A 75 7.44 5.18 -6.53
C SER A 75 6.87 3.99 -7.29
N ILE A 76 6.83 4.02 -8.62
CA ILE A 76 6.41 2.87 -9.44
C ILE A 76 7.37 1.69 -9.23
N ALA A 77 8.67 1.93 -9.24
CA ALA A 77 9.66 0.88 -9.02
C ALA A 77 9.51 0.26 -7.62
N LEU A 78 9.40 1.08 -6.57
CA LEU A 78 9.18 0.60 -5.20
C LEU A 78 7.84 -0.15 -5.05
N PHE A 79 6.77 0.37 -5.67
CA PHE A 79 5.46 -0.27 -5.63
C PHE A 79 5.50 -1.67 -6.24
N LYS A 80 6.20 -1.83 -7.36
CA LYS A 80 6.35 -3.14 -8.02
C LYS A 80 7.10 -4.15 -7.17
N GLU A 81 8.00 -3.71 -6.29
CA GLU A 81 8.80 -4.58 -5.42
C GLU A 81 8.09 -4.93 -4.10
N GLY A 82 7.26 -4.05 -3.55
CA GLY A 82 6.67 -4.28 -2.22
C GLY A 82 5.34 -3.58 -1.92
N ALA A 83 4.72 -2.94 -2.91
CA ALA A 83 3.49 -2.14 -2.77
C ALA A 83 3.56 -1.03 -1.71
N PHE A 84 4.75 -0.47 -1.48
CA PHE A 84 4.99 0.70 -0.65
C PHE A 84 5.77 1.75 -1.45
N TYR A 85 5.62 3.02 -1.07
CA TYR A 85 6.29 4.13 -1.76
C TYR A 85 6.21 5.43 -0.96
N SER A 86 6.90 6.48 -1.44
CA SER A 86 6.78 7.82 -0.86
C SER A 86 6.70 8.88 -1.94
N GLU A 87 5.91 9.92 -1.70
CA GLU A 87 5.72 11.03 -2.63
C GLU A 87 5.84 12.36 -1.91
N LYS A 88 6.33 13.38 -2.61
CA LYS A 88 6.23 14.76 -2.12
C LYS A 88 4.79 15.24 -2.22
N LEU A 89 4.35 16.02 -1.24
CA LEU A 89 3.08 16.72 -1.27
C LEU A 89 3.14 17.87 -2.28
N LEU A 90 2.06 18.00 -3.05
CA LEU A 90 1.88 19.14 -3.93
C LEU A 90 1.33 20.29 -3.09
N GLY A 91 2.11 21.36 -2.87
CA GLY A 91 1.65 22.51 -2.10
C GLY A 91 2.68 23.64 -2.00
N PRO A 92 2.25 24.86 -1.60
CA PRO A 92 3.07 26.07 -1.64
C PRO A 92 4.34 26.01 -0.78
N SER A 93 4.31 25.22 0.29
CA SER A 93 5.43 25.08 1.22
C SER A 93 6.51 24.09 0.74
N GLY A 94 6.18 23.16 -0.18
CA GLY A 94 7.10 22.13 -0.69
C GLY A 94 7.73 21.18 0.34
N ALA A 95 7.48 21.41 1.64
CA ALA A 95 8.13 20.76 2.78
C ALA A 95 7.23 19.69 3.41
N GLY A 96 6.64 18.85 2.56
CA GLY A 96 5.74 17.78 2.99
C GLY A 96 5.93 16.53 2.16
N ARG A 97 5.87 15.38 2.81
CA ARG A 97 5.96 14.05 2.19
C ARG A 97 4.83 13.18 2.70
N ILE A 98 4.36 12.29 1.85
CA ILE A 98 3.53 11.16 2.25
C ILE A 98 4.31 9.87 2.04
N VAL A 99 4.21 8.98 3.02
CA VAL A 99 4.76 7.64 3.00
C VAL A 99 3.58 6.68 3.02
N VAL A 100 3.53 5.81 2.03
CA VAL A 100 2.50 4.79 1.88
C VAL A 100 3.13 3.45 2.17
N LEU A 101 2.68 2.81 3.25
CA LEU A 101 3.18 1.51 3.70
C LEU A 101 2.28 0.39 3.23
N ASN A 102 2.89 -0.74 2.88
CA ASN A 102 2.21 -2.02 2.79
C ASN A 102 2.26 -2.70 4.16
N THR A 103 1.32 -2.36 5.04
CA THR A 103 1.25 -2.98 6.38
C THR A 103 0.65 -4.39 6.36
N ASN A 104 0.14 -4.86 5.22
CA ASN A 104 -0.33 -6.24 5.05
C ASN A 104 0.82 -7.26 5.17
N LEU A 105 2.07 -6.83 4.92
CA LEU A 105 3.27 -7.65 5.16
C LEU A 105 3.46 -8.05 6.63
N TYR A 106 2.88 -7.29 7.56
CA TYR A 106 3.00 -7.53 9.01
C TYR A 106 1.74 -8.15 9.62
N TYR A 107 0.76 -8.49 8.78
CA TYR A 107 -0.47 -9.08 9.27
C TYR A 107 -0.24 -10.51 9.72
N SER A 108 -0.72 -10.89 10.91
CA SER A 108 -0.45 -12.21 11.50
C SER A 108 -1.00 -13.38 10.67
N ASN A 109 -1.99 -13.14 9.81
CA ASN A 109 -2.55 -14.14 8.91
C ASN A 109 -1.86 -14.16 7.52
N ASN A 110 -0.76 -13.44 7.34
CA ASN A 110 0.05 -13.50 6.13
C ASN A 110 1.18 -14.53 6.32
N GLU A 111 1.03 -15.71 5.71
CA GLU A 111 2.04 -16.77 5.82
C GLU A 111 3.25 -16.50 4.93
N GLN A 112 3.12 -15.64 3.91
CA GLN A 112 4.21 -15.31 2.98
C GLN A 112 5.38 -14.59 3.65
N THR A 113 5.13 -13.93 4.77
CA THR A 113 6.12 -13.14 5.53
C THR A 113 6.45 -13.76 6.90
N ALA A 114 5.95 -14.97 7.17
CA ALA A 114 6.19 -15.66 8.43
C ALA A 114 7.71 -15.84 8.69
N GLY A 115 8.17 -15.42 9.86
CA GLY A 115 9.57 -15.51 10.27
C GLY A 115 10.52 -14.47 9.63
N MET A 116 10.02 -13.56 8.78
CA MET A 116 10.83 -12.48 8.23
C MET A 116 10.92 -11.32 9.23
N ALA A 117 12.15 -10.90 9.55
CA ALA A 117 12.37 -9.75 10.44
C ALA A 117 11.99 -8.40 9.79
N ASP A 118 12.26 -8.26 8.49
CA ASP A 118 11.93 -7.05 7.72
C ASP A 118 11.49 -7.44 6.29
N PRO A 119 10.23 -7.88 6.10
CA PRO A 119 9.71 -8.27 4.78
C PRO A 119 9.82 -7.09 3.78
N ALA A 120 10.36 -7.39 2.60
CA ALA A 120 10.64 -6.44 1.52
C ALA A 120 11.54 -5.25 1.92
N HIS A 121 12.29 -5.38 3.02
CA HIS A 121 13.13 -4.32 3.58
C HIS A 121 12.38 -3.02 3.88
N GLN A 122 11.07 -3.09 4.13
CA GLN A 122 10.22 -1.92 4.26
C GLN A 122 10.56 -1.10 5.52
N PHE A 123 10.96 -1.72 6.63
CA PHE A 123 11.38 -0.96 7.82
C PHE A 123 12.71 -0.24 7.60
N ARG A 124 13.70 -0.92 7.02
CA ARG A 124 14.96 -0.27 6.64
C ARG A 124 14.73 0.89 5.67
N TRP A 125 13.91 0.67 4.64
CA TRP A 125 13.54 1.72 3.69
C TRP A 125 12.82 2.89 4.37
N LEU A 126 11.90 2.62 5.30
CA LEU A 126 11.17 3.65 6.03
C LEU A 126 12.12 4.51 6.88
N GLU A 127 13.09 3.88 7.58
CA GLU A 127 14.12 4.59 8.33
C GLU A 127 14.93 5.54 7.43
N ASP A 128 15.33 5.09 6.24
CA ASP A 128 16.05 5.91 5.26
C ASP A 128 15.20 7.08 4.76
N VAL A 129 13.90 6.88 4.51
CA VAL A 129 12.98 7.96 4.10
C VAL A 129 12.82 8.99 5.21
N LEU A 130 12.55 8.57 6.44
CA LEU A 130 12.36 9.47 7.58
C LEU A 130 13.65 10.22 7.93
N THR A 131 14.81 9.57 7.82
CA THR A 131 16.11 10.21 8.01
C THR A 131 16.35 11.32 7.00
N ARG A 132 16.04 11.06 5.71
CA ARG A 132 16.14 12.09 4.66
C ARG A 132 15.15 13.24 4.87
N ALA A 133 13.91 12.93 5.24
CA ALA A 133 12.88 13.92 5.53
C ALA A 133 13.28 14.84 6.69
N SER A 134 13.81 14.28 7.78
CA SER A 134 14.33 15.03 8.93
C SER A 134 15.44 16.01 8.53
N ARG A 135 16.44 15.55 7.75
CA ARG A 135 17.51 16.41 7.23
C ARG A 135 17.00 17.53 6.33
N ALA A 136 15.96 17.23 5.55
CA ALA A 136 15.30 18.18 4.64
C ALA A 136 14.27 19.08 5.35
N LYS A 137 14.03 18.90 6.66
CA LYS A 137 12.97 19.58 7.42
C LYS A 137 11.58 19.39 6.79
N GLU A 138 11.33 18.23 6.20
CA GLU A 138 10.03 17.84 5.66
C GLU A 138 9.14 17.26 6.78
N MET A 139 7.86 17.64 6.80
CA MET A 139 6.85 16.94 7.60
C MET A 139 6.37 15.70 6.83
N VAL A 140 6.13 14.60 7.55
CA VAL A 140 5.74 13.31 6.94
C VAL A 140 4.36 12.87 7.43
N TYR A 141 3.46 12.60 6.49
CA TYR A 141 2.25 11.82 6.75
C TYR A 141 2.52 10.36 6.42
N ILE A 142 2.18 9.45 7.31
CA ILE A 142 2.29 8.00 7.07
C ILE A 142 0.88 7.45 6.94
N ILE A 143 0.62 6.74 5.85
CA ILE A 143 -0.63 6.02 5.62
C ILE A 143 -0.33 4.54 5.39
N GLY A 144 -1.26 3.69 5.82
CA GLY A 144 -1.21 2.24 5.67
C GLY A 144 -2.61 1.67 5.88
N HIS A 145 -2.79 0.37 5.63
CA HIS A 145 -4.11 -0.25 5.74
C HIS A 145 -4.35 -0.85 7.13
N VAL A 146 -3.57 -1.88 7.50
CA VAL A 146 -3.62 -2.50 8.83
C VAL A 146 -2.89 -1.60 9.83
N PRO A 147 -3.56 -1.05 10.86
CA PRO A 147 -2.89 -0.24 11.87
C PRO A 147 -2.10 -1.12 12.85
N PRO A 148 -0.99 -0.62 13.42
CA PRO A 148 -0.35 -1.28 14.57
C PRO A 148 -1.23 -1.17 15.82
N GLY A 149 -0.98 -2.03 16.80
CA GLY A 149 -1.67 -2.02 18.09
C GLY A 149 -2.77 -3.08 18.21
N PHE A 150 -3.77 -2.80 19.03
CA PHE A 150 -4.84 -3.75 19.39
C PHE A 150 -6.19 -3.30 18.84
N PHE A 151 -7.01 -4.26 18.42
CA PHE A 151 -8.38 -3.98 18.03
C PHE A 151 -9.25 -3.74 19.28
N GLU A 152 -9.82 -2.54 19.39
CA GLU A 152 -10.49 -2.04 20.58
C GLU A 152 -11.76 -2.84 20.96
N LYS A 153 -12.36 -3.55 20.00
CA LYS A 153 -13.53 -4.40 20.23
C LYS A 153 -13.20 -5.83 20.65
N THR A 154 -11.94 -6.25 20.61
CA THR A 154 -11.49 -7.56 21.10
C THR A 154 -10.46 -7.37 22.19
N ARG A 155 -10.95 -7.03 23.39
CA ARG A 155 -10.11 -6.76 24.57
C ARG A 155 -9.28 -7.96 25.07
N ASN A 156 -9.48 -9.16 24.52
CA ASN A 156 -8.93 -10.43 25.03
C ASN A 156 -8.36 -11.34 23.92
N LYS A 157 -7.36 -10.89 23.18
CA LYS A 157 -6.39 -11.80 22.55
C LYS A 157 -4.99 -11.27 22.80
N ALA A 158 -4.53 -11.52 24.03
CA ALA A 158 -3.13 -11.53 24.40
C ALA A 158 -2.58 -12.93 24.16
#